data_AF-A0A916DPG5-F1
#
_entry.id   AF-A0A916DPG5-F1
#
_cell.length_a   1.000
_cell.length_b   1.000
_cell.length_c   1.000
_cell.angle_alpha   90.00
_cell.angle_beta   90.00
_cell.angle_gamma   90.00
#
_symmetry.space_group_name_H-M   'P 1'
#
loop_
_entity.id
_entity.type
_entity.pdbx_description
1 polymer ?
#
loop_
_entity_poly.entity_id
_entity_poly.type
_entity_poly.pdbx_seq_one_letter_code
_entity_poly.pdbx_strand_id
1 'polypeptide(L)' 'MKKIKFILIALAAISIIRSLSSIDYNDLAWANNAGSYKLILAMICVIVSMVLLKIPKPSE' A
#
# COMPACT_ATOMS: atom_id res chain seq x y z
N MET A 1 -9.79 15.88 -7.29
CA MET A 1 -8.59 15.52 -6.48
C MET A 1 -8.93 14.81 -5.16
N LYS A 2 -9.74 15.39 -4.25
CA LYS A 2 -10.06 14.78 -2.94
C LYS A 2 -10.77 13.41 -3.05
N LYS A 3 -11.79 13.28 -3.91
CA LYS A 3 -12.52 12.03 -4.15
C LYS A 3 -11.61 10.88 -4.65
N ILE A 4 -10.70 11.17 -5.58
CA ILE A 4 -9.72 10.21 -6.11
C ILE A 4 -8.76 9.73 -5.01
N LYS A 5 -8.33 10.63 -4.10
CA LYS A 5 -7.50 10.23 -2.94
C LYS A 5 -8.22 9.22 -2.05
N PHE A 6 -9.49 9.45 -1.72
CA PHE A 6 -10.25 8.53 -0.89
C PHE A 6 -10.45 7.16 -1.55
N ILE A 7 -10.71 7.13 -2.87
CA ILE A 7 -10.83 5.87 -3.63
C ILE A 7 -9.49 5.10 -3.61
N LEU A 8 -8.37 5.79 -3.83
CA LEU A 8 -7.04 5.18 -3.80
C LEU A 8 -6.68 4.62 -2.42
N ILE A 9 -7.02 5.33 -1.34
CA ILE A 9 -6.81 4.84 0.03
C ILE A 9 -7.65 3.58 0.28
N ALA A 10 -8.92 3.57 -0.15
CA ALA A 10 -9.79 2.41 -0.01
C ALA A 10 -9.26 1.20 -0.79
N LEU A 11 -8.83 1.42 -2.04
CA LEU A 11 -8.20 0.37 -2.85
C LEU A 11 -6.93 -0.17 -2.20
N ALA A 12 -6.05 0.72 -1.71
CA ALA A 12 -4.81 0.31 -1.03
C ALA A 12 -5.10 -0.54 0.22
N ALA A 13 -6.07 -0.15 1.04
CA ALA A 13 -6.48 -0.92 2.22
C ALA A 13 -7.02 -2.31 1.84
N ILE A 14 -7.90 -2.39 0.85
CA ILE A 14 -8.45 -3.67 0.36
C ILE A 14 -7.35 -4.57 -0.20
N SER A 15 -6.42 -4.00 -0.97
CA SER A 15 -5.29 -4.74 -1.53
C SER A 15 -4.37 -5.29 -0.44
N ILE A 16 -4.07 -4.52 0.60
CA ILE A 16 -3.27 -4.99 1.76
C ILE A 16 -3.99 -6.14 2.46
N ILE A 17 -5.29 -5.99 2.77
CA ILE A 17 -6.07 -7.04 3.44
C ILE A 17 -6.07 -8.33 2.61
N ARG A 18 -6.35 -8.22 1.31
CA ARG A 18 -6.34 -9.37 0.40
C ARG A 18 -4.98 -10.06 0.38
N SER A 19 -3.89 -9.28 0.29
CA SER A 19 -2.54 -9.84 0.30
C SER A 19 -2.17 -10.50 1.62
N LEU A 20 -2.62 -9.97 2.75
CA LEU A 20 -2.43 -10.61 4.06
C LEU A 20 -3.19 -11.94 4.15
N SER A 21 -4.39 -12.02 3.60
CA SER A 21 -5.16 -13.27 3.56
C SER A 21 -4.57 -14.33 2.62
N SER A 22 -3.75 -13.92 1.64
CA SER A 22 -3.11 -14.82 0.68
C SER A 22 -1.66 -15.18 1.02
N ILE A 23 -1.15 -14.79 2.20
CA ILE A 23 0.16 -15.23 2.68
C ILE A 23 0.05 -16.68 3.14
N ASP A 24 0.98 -17.51 2.70
CA ASP A 24 1.23 -18.80 3.32
C ASP A 24 2.00 -18.57 4.62
N TYR A 25 1.30 -18.71 5.75
CA TYR A 25 1.88 -18.52 7.07
C TYR A 25 2.67 -19.73 7.57
N ASN A 26 2.55 -20.89 6.91
CA ASN A 26 3.33 -22.08 7.25
C ASN A 26 4.74 -22.02 6.62
N ASP A 27 4.87 -21.33 5.48
CA ASP A 27 6.15 -21.07 4.83
C ASP A 27 6.28 -19.59 4.46
N LEU A 28 6.96 -18.83 5.31
CA LEU A 28 7.20 -17.39 5.15
C LEU A 28 8.36 -17.08 4.18
N ALA A 29 8.89 -18.07 3.47
CA ALA A 29 9.93 -17.82 2.48
C ALA A 29 9.47 -16.82 1.42
N TRP A 30 10.39 -15.94 1.02
CA TRP A 30 10.15 -14.95 -0.03
C TRP A 30 9.71 -15.58 -1.35
N ALA A 31 10.20 -16.77 -1.69
CA ALA A 31 9.84 -17.45 -2.93
C ALA A 31 8.34 -17.77 -3.00
N ASN A 32 7.73 -18.18 -1.89
CA ASN A 32 6.31 -18.54 -1.82
C ASN A 32 5.40 -17.30 -1.70
N ASN A 33 5.87 -16.24 -1.03
CA ASN A 33 5.03 -15.07 -0.71
C ASN A 33 5.42 -13.79 -1.46
N ALA A 34 6.33 -13.86 -2.44
CA ALA A 34 6.88 -12.70 -3.14
C ALA A 34 5.79 -11.77 -3.70
N GLY A 35 4.71 -12.33 -4.25
CA GLY A 35 3.59 -11.56 -4.79
C GLY A 35 2.91 -10.71 -3.72
N SER A 36 2.50 -11.34 -2.61
CA SER A 36 1.85 -10.68 -1.48
C SER A 36 2.76 -9.62 -0.85
N TYR A 37 4.05 -9.92 -0.64
CA TYR A 37 4.99 -8.95 -0.04
C TYR A 37 5.27 -7.76 -0.95
N LYS A 38 5.50 -7.98 -2.25
CA LYS A 38 5.69 -6.90 -3.22
C LYS A 38 4.46 -6.00 -3.31
N LEU A 39 3.26 -6.59 -3.27
CA LEU A 39 2.02 -5.83 -3.33
C LEU A 39 1.80 -4.99 -2.06
N ILE A 40 2.04 -5.56 -0.87
CA ILE A 40 2.02 -4.81 0.40
C ILE A 40 3.02 -3.65 0.35
N LEU A 41 4.26 -3.91 -0.09
CA LEU A 41 5.30 -2.89 -0.20
C LEU A 41 4.90 -1.76 -1.17
N ALA A 42 4.32 -2.10 -2.33
CA ALA A 42 3.82 -1.13 -3.29
C ALA A 42 2.71 -0.27 -2.69
N MET A 43 1.76 -0.86 -1.95
CA MET A 43 0.68 -0.10 -1.30
C MET A 43 1.21 0.83 -0.21
N ILE A 44 2.22 0.41 0.56
CA ILE A 44 2.90 1.29 1.52
C ILE A 44 3.52 2.48 0.80
N CYS A 45 4.25 2.26 -0.31
CA CYS A 45 4.83 3.34 -1.10
C CYS A 45 3.78 4.32 -1.64
N VAL A 46 2.62 3.82 -2.09
CA VAL A 46 1.50 4.66 -2.54
C VAL A 46 0.99 5.53 -1.40
N ILE A 47 0.76 4.96 -0.21
CA ILE A 47 0.29 5.70 0.96
C ILE A 47 1.31 6.75 1.40
N VAL A 48 2.60 6.39 1.50
CA VAL A 48 3.69 7.31 1.87
C VAL A 48 3.77 8.46 0.87
N SER A 49 3.74 8.15 -0.42
CA SER A 49 3.76 9.17 -1.48
C SER A 49 2.60 10.14 -1.34
N MET A 50 1.40 9.64 -1.02
CA MET A 50 0.22 10.49 -0.79
C MET A 50 0.34 11.41 0.41
N VAL A 51 0.99 10.96 1.49
CA VAL A 51 1.24 11.76 2.70
C VAL A 51 2.29 12.83 2.40
N LEU A 52 3.42 12.46 1.79
CA LEU A 52 4.49 13.39 1.41
C LEU A 52 3.98 14.47 0.44
N LEU A 53 3.18 14.11 -0.56
CA LEU A 53 2.58 15.07 -1.50
C LEU A 53 1.59 16.04 -0.84
N LYS A 54 1.21 15.80 0.42
CA LYS A 54 0.28 16.62 1.20
C LYS A 54 0.99 17.60 2.13
N ILE A 55 2.32 17.56 2.24
CA ILE A 55 3.10 18.56 2.98
C ILE A 55 3.09 19.85 2.14
N PRO A 56 2.41 20.92 2.57
CA PRO A 56 2.51 22.20 1.88
C PRO A 56 3.97 22.63 1.89
N LYS A 57 4.50 23.02 0.72
CA LYS A 57 5.76 23.76 0.67
C LYS A 57 5.64 24.97 1.62
N PRO A 58 6.68 25.30 2.40
CA PRO A 58 6.71 26.58 3.08
C PRO A 58 6.53 27.65 2.00
N SER A 59 5.48 28.45 2.15
CA SER A 59 5.22 29.61 1.29
C SER A 59 6.32 30.63 1.57
N GLU A 60 7.23 30.80 0.61
CA GLU A 60 8.10 31.98 0.50
C GLU A 60 7.32 33.13 -0.14
#